data_AF-A0A959UTZ3-F1
#
_entry.id   AF-A0A959UTZ3-F1
#
_cell.length_a   1.000
_cell.length_b   1.000
_cell.length_c   1.000
_cell.angle_alpha   90.00
_cell.angle_beta   90.00
_cell.angle_gamma   90.00
#
_symmetry.space_group_name_H-M   'P 1'
#
loop_
_entity.id
_entity.type
_entity.pdbx_description
1 polymer ?
#
loop_
_entity_poly.entity_id
_entity_poly.type
_entity_poly.pdbx_seq_one_letter_code
_entity_poly.pdbx_strand_id
1 'polypeptide(L)'
;PFLQYFSTVPLFYSEVHGLSEEYIGLLLGANGLIIFLVEMPLVKGCEDGRVPLFRLLRVSVVLFALSFVVLVFAPFIAFLWVGMVLMTFGEMLNFPFMNRFAYERSDRGKPGAYMALFTISWSVAHIIGHTLGLRLVASVGYMTTWWFFTALLLVALGGLLVLERMVRPSITEQPAIEK
;
A
#
# COMPACT_ATOMS: atom_id res chain seq x y z
N PRO A 1 -6.95 -2.05 0.66
CA PRO A 1 -6.22 -3.00 1.54
C PRO A 1 -5.48 -2.32 2.69
N PHE A 2 -4.58 -1.37 2.43
CA PHE A 2 -3.85 -0.61 3.48
C PHE A 2 -4.73 -0.14 4.66
N LEU A 3 -5.87 0.48 4.35
CA LEU A 3 -6.80 1.03 5.35
C LEU A 3 -7.35 0.02 6.37
N GLN A 4 -7.29 -1.28 6.06
CA GLN A 4 -7.68 -2.32 7.00
C GLN A 4 -6.83 -2.31 8.27
N TYR A 5 -5.57 -1.85 8.19
CA TYR A 5 -4.69 -1.72 9.35
C TYR A 5 -5.17 -0.68 10.37
N PHE A 6 -6.07 0.23 9.98
CA PHE A 6 -6.72 1.19 10.88
C PHE A 6 -8.14 0.79 11.28
N SER A 7 -8.68 -0.31 10.74
CA SER A 7 -10.06 -0.73 11.02
C SER A 7 -10.23 -2.21 11.37
N THR A 8 -10.07 -3.12 10.41
CA THR A 8 -10.38 -4.54 10.61
C THR A 8 -9.24 -5.32 11.27
N VAL A 9 -7.99 -4.92 11.05
CA VAL A 9 -6.83 -5.61 11.63
C VAL A 9 -6.73 -5.37 13.16
N PRO A 10 -6.94 -4.15 13.70
CA PRO A 10 -7.06 -3.97 15.14
C PRO A 10 -8.20 -4.80 15.76
N LEU A 11 -9.33 -4.91 15.06
CA LEU A 11 -10.44 -5.76 15.50
C LEU A 11 -10.05 -7.24 15.52
N PHE A 12 -9.33 -7.70 14.51
CA PHE A 12 -8.75 -9.04 14.46
C PHE A 12 -7.79 -9.31 15.62
N TYR A 13 -6.94 -8.33 15.97
CA TYR A 13 -6.02 -8.43 17.11
C TYR A 13 -6.78 -8.59 18.44
N SER A 14 -7.89 -7.87 18.60
CA SER A 14 -8.72 -7.97 19.80
C SER A 14 -9.55 -9.26 19.82
N GLU A 15 -10.37 -9.50 18.80
CA GLU A 15 -11.37 -10.58 18.79
C GLU A 15 -10.78 -11.98 18.61
N VAL A 16 -9.70 -12.12 17.83
CA VAL A 16 -9.10 -13.44 17.54
C VAL A 16 -7.91 -13.73 18.45
N HIS A 17 -7.10 -12.72 18.76
CA HIS A 17 -5.89 -12.90 19.56
C HIS A 17 -6.04 -12.45 21.02
N GLY A 18 -7.18 -11.85 21.41
CA GLY A 18 -7.41 -11.41 22.78
C GLY A 18 -6.45 -10.32 23.24
N LEU A 19 -5.85 -9.56 22.32
CA LEU A 19 -4.92 -8.50 22.67
C LEU A 19 -5.68 -7.32 23.31
N SER A 20 -5.14 -6.78 24.41
CA SER A 20 -5.71 -5.58 25.02
C SER A 20 -5.53 -4.36 24.11
N GLU A 21 -6.38 -3.35 24.30
CA GLU A 21 -6.30 -2.08 23.57
C GLU A 21 -4.94 -1.39 23.73
N GLU A 22 -4.30 -1.55 24.90
CA GLU A 22 -2.95 -1.03 25.16
C GLU A 22 -1.91 -1.65 24.21
N TYR A 23 -1.92 -2.98 24.04
CA TYR A 23 -1.00 -3.66 23.12
C TYR A 23 -1.27 -3.30 21.66
N ILE A 24 -2.54 -3.18 21.28
CA ILE A 24 -2.93 -2.74 19.94
C ILE A 24 -2.44 -1.30 19.70
N GLY A 25 -2.63 -0.41 20.67
CA GLY A 25 -2.13 0.96 20.64
C GLY A 25 -0.61 1.03 20.54
N LEU A 26 0.13 0.19 21.27
CA LEU A 26 1.58 0.08 21.16
C LEU A 26 2.03 -0.41 19.79
N LEU A 27 1.34 -1.40 19.20
CA LEU A 27 1.59 -1.88 17.84
C LEU A 27 1.41 -0.78 16.79
N LEU A 28 0.29 -0.04 16.87
CA LEU A 28 0.01 1.09 15.97
C LEU A 28 1.00 2.24 16.19
N GLY A 29 1.34 2.55 17.44
CA GLY A 29 2.35 3.57 17.78
C GLY A 29 3.75 3.20 17.29
N ALA A 30 4.15 1.94 17.42
CA ALA A 30 5.42 1.44 16.92
C ALA A 30 5.53 1.55 15.39
N ASN A 31 4.43 1.29 14.66
CA ASN A 31 4.38 1.53 13.22
C ASN A 31 4.68 3.01 12.88
N GLY A 32 4.03 3.96 13.55
CA GLY A 32 4.29 5.39 13.34
C GLY A 32 5.75 5.79 13.66
N LEU A 33 6.32 5.22 14.71
CA LEU A 33 7.73 5.43 15.06
C LEU A 33 8.69 4.87 14.00
N ILE A 34 8.40 3.68 13.46
CA ILE A 34 9.20 3.09 12.38
C ILE A 34 9.17 3.99 11.16
N ILE A 35 7.99 4.47 10.74
CA ILE A 35 7.84 5.39 9.61
C ILE A 35 8.71 6.64 9.85
N PHE A 36 8.53 7.29 11.00
CA PHE A 36 9.28 8.50 11.34
C PHE A 36 10.81 8.32 11.27
N LEU A 37 11.32 7.18 11.74
CA LEU A 37 12.76 6.91 11.76
C LEU A 37 13.31 6.47 10.40
N VAL A 38 12.52 5.74 9.60
CA VAL A 38 13.02 4.98 8.45
C VAL A 38 12.58 5.54 7.10
N GLU A 39 11.42 6.21 7.02
CA GLU A 39 10.82 6.63 5.75
C GLU A 39 11.75 7.54 4.95
N MET A 40 12.19 8.66 5.51
CA MET A 40 13.02 9.64 4.77
C MET A 40 14.37 9.06 4.30
N PRO A 41 15.13 8.30 5.12
CA PRO A 41 16.30 7.58 4.64
C PRO A 41 16.00 6.59 3.51
N LEU A 42 14.92 5.81 3.63
CA LEU A 42 14.53 4.79 2.65
C LEU A 42 14.12 5.42 1.31
N VAL A 43 13.27 6.44 1.36
CA VAL A 43 12.77 7.17 0.18
C VAL A 43 13.94 7.81 -0.55
N LYS A 44 14.80 8.55 0.17
CA LYS A 44 15.96 9.21 -0.44
C LYS A 44 16.90 8.20 -1.10
N GLY A 45 17.19 7.07 -0.45
CA GLY A 45 18.02 6.02 -1.03
C GLY A 45 17.42 5.36 -2.29
N CYS A 46 16.10 5.40 -2.44
CA CYS A 46 15.38 4.90 -3.62
C CYS A 46 15.22 5.96 -4.72
N GLU A 47 15.21 7.25 -4.37
CA GLU A 47 15.11 8.38 -5.31
C GLU A 47 16.37 8.64 -6.12
N ASP A 48 17.54 8.19 -5.66
CA ASP A 48 18.87 8.35 -6.30
C ASP A 48 19.00 7.71 -7.71
N GLY A 49 17.91 7.31 -8.36
CA GLY A 49 17.86 6.81 -9.74
C GLY A 49 18.33 5.37 -9.93
N ARG A 50 18.81 4.71 -8.88
CA ARG A 50 19.31 3.32 -8.93
C ARG A 50 18.21 2.28 -9.10
N VAL A 51 16.97 2.61 -8.71
CA VAL A 51 15.83 1.69 -8.77
C VAL A 51 14.73 2.27 -9.65
N PRO A 52 14.25 1.55 -10.67
CA PRO A 52 13.14 2.03 -11.51
C PRO A 52 11.85 2.20 -10.71
N LEU A 53 11.10 3.27 -10.99
CA LEU A 53 9.82 3.60 -10.33
C LEU A 53 8.83 2.43 -10.29
N PHE A 54 8.57 1.79 -11.44
CA PHE A 54 7.68 0.62 -11.52
C PHE A 54 8.21 -0.61 -10.75
N ARG A 55 9.51 -0.69 -10.46
CA ARG A 55 10.03 -1.75 -9.58
C ARG A 55 9.66 -1.46 -8.13
N LEU A 56 9.79 -0.21 -7.68
CA LEU A 56 9.41 0.20 -6.32
C LEU A 56 7.92 -0.04 -6.07
N LEU A 57 7.05 0.38 -7.00
CA LEU A 57 5.60 0.16 -6.91
C LEU A 57 5.21 -1.33 -6.93
N ARG A 58 5.96 -2.18 -7.64
CA ARG A 58 5.70 -3.63 -7.62
C ARG A 58 6.11 -4.25 -6.29
N VAL A 59 7.28 -3.88 -5.79
CA VAL A 59 7.77 -4.35 -4.48
C VAL A 59 6.80 -3.95 -3.38
N SER A 60 6.32 -2.71 -3.37
CA SER A 60 5.35 -2.25 -2.36
C SER A 60 4.05 -3.06 -2.38
N VAL A 61 3.47 -3.31 -3.56
CA VAL A 61 2.24 -4.12 -3.69
C VAL A 61 2.47 -5.57 -3.25
N VAL A 62 3.64 -6.14 -3.54
CA VAL A 62 4.02 -7.47 -3.05
C VAL A 62 4.14 -7.49 -1.52
N LEU A 63 4.78 -6.48 -0.92
CA LEU A 63 4.87 -6.35 0.54
C LEU A 63 3.48 -6.24 1.19
N PHE A 64 2.57 -5.46 0.59
CA PHE A 64 1.19 -5.42 1.04
C PHE A 64 0.51 -6.79 0.96
N ALA A 65 0.67 -7.53 -0.14
CA ALA A 65 0.05 -8.84 -0.30
C ALA A 65 0.60 -9.84 0.73
N LEU A 66 1.92 -9.85 0.92
CA LEU A 66 2.58 -10.67 1.93
C LEU A 66 2.10 -10.31 3.34
N SER A 67 1.87 -9.03 3.64
CA SER A 67 1.33 -8.63 4.95
C SER A 67 0.00 -9.31 5.27
N PHE A 68 -0.91 -9.43 4.29
CA PHE A 68 -2.21 -10.10 4.48
C PHE A 68 -2.08 -11.61 4.51
N VAL A 69 -1.18 -12.19 3.71
CA VAL A 69 -0.88 -13.62 3.74
C VAL A 69 -0.36 -14.04 5.11
N VAL A 70 0.53 -13.24 5.71
CA VAL A 70 1.08 -13.51 7.04
C VAL A 70 -0.01 -13.54 8.11
N LEU A 71 -1.06 -12.70 8.01
CA LEU A 71 -2.21 -12.71 8.93
C LEU A 71 -3.03 -14.01 8.87
N VAL A 72 -2.88 -14.84 7.84
CA VAL A 72 -3.54 -16.16 7.76
C VAL A 72 -2.87 -17.18 8.67
N PHE A 73 -1.57 -17.03 8.95
CA PHE A 73 -0.81 -17.92 9.84
C PHE A 73 -1.00 -17.53 11.32
N ALA A 74 -2.26 -17.29 11.67
CA ALA A 74 -2.75 -16.59 12.85
C ALA A 74 -2.58 -17.22 14.25
N PRO A 75 -2.03 -18.43 14.51
CA PRO A 75 -1.91 -18.83 15.91
C PRO A 75 -0.80 -18.09 16.69
N PHE A 76 0.13 -17.38 16.03
CA PHE A 76 1.26 -16.73 16.71
C PHE A 76 1.22 -15.21 16.60
N ILE A 77 1.22 -14.53 17.76
CA ILE A 77 1.26 -13.06 17.88
C ILE A 77 2.44 -12.44 17.12
N ALA A 78 3.57 -13.16 17.00
CA ALA A 78 4.74 -12.70 16.26
C ALA A 78 4.43 -12.38 14.78
N PHE A 79 3.51 -13.11 14.15
CA PHE A 79 3.13 -12.85 12.76
C PHE A 79 2.36 -11.53 12.58
N LEU A 80 1.70 -11.02 13.63
CA LEU A 80 1.03 -9.71 13.58
C LEU A 80 2.04 -8.58 13.45
N TRP A 81 3.16 -8.67 14.18
CA TRP A 81 4.28 -7.74 14.04
C TRP A 81 4.91 -7.81 12.65
N VAL A 82 5.13 -9.03 12.14
CA VAL A 82 5.68 -9.21 10.78
C VAL A 82 4.74 -8.61 9.73
N GLY A 83 3.43 -8.88 9.83
CA GLY A 83 2.41 -8.29 8.95
C GLY A 83 2.43 -6.76 8.99
N MET A 84 2.44 -6.18 10.19
CA MET A 84 2.53 -4.73 10.39
C MET A 84 3.79 -4.15 9.74
N VAL A 85 4.96 -4.74 9.98
CA VAL A 85 6.23 -4.26 9.40
C VAL A 85 6.20 -4.36 7.87
N LEU A 86 5.74 -5.47 7.30
CA LEU A 86 5.59 -5.62 5.84
C LEU A 86 4.66 -4.54 5.25
N MET A 87 3.53 -4.28 5.90
CA MET A 87 2.61 -3.21 5.49
C MET A 87 3.30 -1.84 5.56
N THR A 88 4.03 -1.57 6.64
CA THR A 88 4.76 -0.31 6.87
C THR A 88 5.77 -0.04 5.76
N PHE A 89 6.64 -1.01 5.46
CA PHE A 89 7.64 -0.86 4.39
C PHE A 89 7.00 -0.77 3.00
N GLY A 90 5.91 -1.51 2.76
CA GLY A 90 5.13 -1.35 1.55
C GLY A 90 4.60 0.07 1.39
N GLU A 91 4.13 0.68 2.48
CA GLU A 91 3.54 2.02 2.48
C GLU A 91 4.59 3.11 2.20
N MET A 92 5.71 3.07 2.94
CA MET A 92 6.85 3.98 2.73
C MET A 92 7.38 3.93 1.28
N LEU A 93 7.30 2.78 0.61
CA LEU A 93 7.69 2.64 -0.80
C LEU A 93 6.57 2.99 -1.78
N ASN A 94 5.30 2.92 -1.38
CA ASN A 94 4.20 3.14 -2.31
C ASN A 94 3.80 4.60 -2.40
N PHE A 95 3.57 5.27 -1.27
CA PHE A 95 2.95 6.60 -1.25
C PHE A 95 3.78 7.71 -1.89
N PRO A 96 5.07 7.92 -1.56
CA PRO A 96 5.85 8.99 -2.20
C PRO A 96 6.02 8.73 -3.71
N PHE A 97 6.30 7.49 -4.08
CA PHE A 97 6.54 7.12 -5.48
C PHE A 97 5.27 7.10 -6.34
N MET A 98 4.11 6.75 -5.77
CA MET A 98 2.82 6.81 -6.46
C MET A 98 2.38 8.27 -6.68
N ASN A 99 2.63 9.16 -5.70
CA ASN A 99 2.44 10.60 -5.88
C ASN A 99 3.35 11.17 -6.96
N ARG A 100 4.64 10.80 -6.94
CA ARG A 100 5.60 11.17 -7.98
C ARG A 100 5.15 10.71 -9.37
N PHE A 101 4.69 9.46 -9.50
CA PHE A 101 4.17 8.94 -10.76
C PHE A 101 2.97 9.75 -11.28
N ALA A 102 2.01 10.08 -10.41
CA ALA A 102 0.85 10.87 -10.78
C ALA A 102 1.25 12.28 -11.24
N TYR A 103 2.22 12.89 -10.55
CA TYR A 103 2.77 14.20 -10.88
C TYR A 103 3.53 14.19 -12.21
N GLU A 104 4.49 13.27 -12.42
CA GLU A 104 5.25 13.15 -13.67
C GLU A 104 4.34 12.89 -14.87
N ARG A 105 3.22 12.17 -14.68
CA ARG A 105 2.27 11.93 -15.76
C ARG A 105 1.49 13.18 -16.17
N SER A 106 1.43 14.17 -15.29
CA SER A 106 0.63 15.37 -15.43
C SER A 106 1.26 16.47 -16.31
N ASP A 107 2.51 16.26 -16.75
CA ASP A 107 3.30 17.15 -17.62
C ASP A 107 2.66 17.45 -19.00
N ARG A 108 1.47 16.89 -19.27
CA ARG A 108 0.60 17.27 -20.40
C ARG A 108 -0.14 18.61 -20.18
N GLY A 109 0.43 19.52 -19.38
CA GLY A 109 -0.03 20.91 -19.22
C GLY A 109 -1.15 21.17 -18.21
N LYS A 110 -1.55 20.20 -17.37
CA LYS A 110 -2.60 20.38 -16.35
C LYS A 110 -2.29 19.66 -15.02
N PRO A 111 -1.17 19.96 -14.34
CA PRO A 111 -0.74 19.27 -13.13
C PRO A 111 -1.77 19.29 -12.00
N GLY A 112 -2.40 20.45 -11.75
CA GLY A 112 -3.42 20.59 -10.72
C GLY A 112 -4.65 19.69 -10.96
N ALA A 113 -5.11 19.56 -12.20
CA ALA A 113 -6.28 18.73 -12.52
C ALA A 113 -6.00 17.23 -12.37
N TYR A 114 -4.79 16.78 -12.75
CA TYR A 114 -4.37 15.39 -12.58
C TYR A 114 -4.22 15.03 -11.10
N MET A 115 -3.57 15.89 -10.32
CA MET A 115 -3.43 15.67 -8.87
C MET A 115 -4.78 15.76 -8.15
N ALA A 116 -5.69 16.63 -8.59
CA ALA A 116 -7.06 16.65 -8.08
C ALA A 116 -7.79 15.32 -8.33
N LEU A 117 -7.68 14.75 -9.54
CA LEU A 117 -8.26 13.44 -9.85
C LEU A 117 -7.63 12.31 -9.03
N PHE A 118 -6.31 12.35 -8.83
CA PHE A 118 -5.59 11.42 -7.97
C PHE A 118 -6.12 11.48 -6.52
N THR A 119 -6.26 12.68 -5.96
CA THR A 119 -6.83 12.88 -4.61
C THR A 119 -8.29 12.42 -4.52
N ILE A 120 -9.13 12.68 -5.53
CA ILE A 120 -10.51 12.17 -5.57
C ILE A 120 -10.53 10.64 -5.54
N SER A 121 -9.65 10.00 -6.32
CA SER A 121 -9.54 8.54 -6.35
C SER A 121 -9.15 7.97 -4.98
N TRP A 122 -8.24 8.65 -4.28
CA TRP A 122 -7.84 8.32 -2.91
C TRP A 122 -9.01 8.42 -1.91
N SER A 123 -9.79 9.50 -1.99
CA SER A 123 -10.97 9.70 -1.14
C SER A 123 -12.05 8.64 -1.39
N VAL A 124 -12.31 8.29 -2.65
CA VAL A 124 -13.25 7.21 -2.98
C VAL A 124 -12.76 5.87 -2.40
N ALA A 125 -11.46 5.58 -2.51
CA ALA A 125 -10.86 4.39 -1.92
C ALA A 125 -10.98 4.39 -0.38
N HIS A 126 -10.94 5.55 0.28
CA HIS A 126 -11.14 5.66 1.74
C HIS A 126 -12.56 5.33 2.17
N ILE A 127 -13.55 5.91 1.49
CA ILE A 127 -14.97 5.70 1.78
C ILE A 127 -15.33 4.22 1.64
N ILE A 128 -14.87 3.59 0.56
CA ILE A 128 -15.17 2.18 0.27
C ILE A 128 -14.31 1.26 1.14
N GLY A 129 -13.04 1.61 1.37
CA GLY A 129 -12.04 0.75 1.97
C GLY A 129 -12.44 0.20 3.34
N HIS A 130 -12.72 1.08 4.30
CA HIS A 130 -13.10 0.66 5.66
C HIS A 130 -14.40 -0.15 5.67
N THR A 131 -15.42 0.36 4.97
CA THR A 131 -16.75 -0.26 4.90
C THR A 131 -16.69 -1.66 4.30
N LEU A 132 -15.94 -1.85 3.21
CA LEU A 132 -15.79 -3.13 2.53
C LEU A 132 -15.16 -4.17 3.46
N GLY A 133 -14.07 -3.82 4.14
CA GLY A 133 -13.40 -4.75 5.04
C GLY A 133 -14.27 -5.16 6.22
N LEU A 134 -14.90 -4.20 6.90
CA LEU A 134 -15.76 -4.49 8.05
C LEU A 134 -16.95 -5.37 7.66
N ARG A 135 -17.58 -5.11 6.51
CA ARG A 135 -18.68 -5.94 6.00
C ARG A 135 -18.22 -7.36 5.62
N LEU A 136 -17.04 -7.49 5.00
CA LEU A 136 -16.48 -8.81 4.67
C LEU A 136 -16.18 -9.62 5.93
N VAL A 137 -15.52 -9.02 6.93
CA VAL A 137 -15.28 -9.69 8.21
C VAL A 137 -16.59 -10.16 8.85
N ALA A 138 -17.61 -9.29 8.89
CA ALA A 138 -18.90 -9.62 9.49
C ALA A 138 -19.67 -10.74 8.76
N SER A 139 -19.47 -10.91 7.46
CA SER A 139 -20.25 -11.83 6.61
C SER A 139 -19.54 -13.15 6.33
N VAL A 140 -18.24 -13.11 6.07
CA VAL A 140 -17.44 -14.28 5.64
C VAL A 140 -16.25 -14.58 6.56
N GLY A 141 -16.08 -13.79 7.63
CA GLY A 141 -15.02 -13.97 8.62
C GLY A 141 -13.66 -13.39 8.21
N TYR A 142 -12.74 -13.34 9.17
CA TYR A 142 -11.40 -12.76 9.01
C TYR A 142 -10.54 -13.48 7.95
N MET A 143 -10.45 -14.81 8.02
CA MET A 143 -9.56 -15.58 7.13
C MET A 143 -9.92 -15.40 5.66
N THR A 144 -11.21 -15.52 5.32
CA THR A 144 -11.71 -15.30 3.96
C THR A 144 -11.45 -13.86 3.50
N THR A 145 -11.60 -12.89 4.41
CA THR A 145 -11.33 -11.47 4.12
C THR A 145 -9.86 -11.20 3.82
N TRP A 146 -8.92 -11.84 4.53
CA TRP A 146 -7.48 -11.73 4.26
C TRP A 146 -7.10 -12.31 2.90
N TRP A 147 -7.67 -13.47 2.54
CA TRP A 147 -7.49 -14.02 1.19
C TRP A 147 -8.09 -13.15 0.11
N PHE A 148 -9.27 -12.56 0.34
CA PHE A 148 -9.88 -11.61 -0.58
C PHE A 148 -8.99 -10.38 -0.82
N PHE A 149 -8.46 -9.75 0.24
CA PHE A 149 -7.56 -8.60 0.08
C PHE A 149 -6.23 -8.98 -0.57
N THR A 150 -5.70 -10.17 -0.28
CA THR A 150 -4.53 -10.71 -0.98
C THR A 150 -4.80 -10.85 -2.47
N ALA A 151 -5.92 -11.47 -2.86
CA ALA A 151 -6.32 -11.61 -4.26
C ALA A 151 -6.51 -10.25 -4.95
N LEU A 152 -7.14 -9.29 -4.27
CA LEU A 152 -7.30 -7.93 -4.78
C LEU A 152 -5.95 -7.23 -5.02
N LEU A 153 -4.95 -7.45 -4.15
CA LEU A 153 -3.60 -6.93 -4.34
C LEU A 153 -2.88 -7.61 -5.50
N LEU A 154 -3.10 -8.91 -5.73
CA LEU A 154 -2.57 -9.61 -6.91
C LEU A 154 -3.20 -9.09 -8.21
N VAL A 155 -4.50 -8.77 -8.21
CA VAL A 155 -5.16 -8.10 -9.34
C VAL A 155 -4.56 -6.71 -9.56
N ALA A 156 -4.33 -5.94 -8.50
CA ALA A 156 -3.69 -4.62 -8.58
C ALA A 156 -2.25 -4.73 -9.14
N LEU A 157 -1.49 -5.75 -8.74
CA LEU A 157 -0.16 -6.04 -9.27
C LEU A 157 -0.22 -6.36 -10.77
N GLY A 158 -1.19 -7.16 -11.21
CA GLY A 158 -1.45 -7.42 -12.62
C GLY A 158 -1.78 -6.13 -13.40
N GLY A 159 -2.64 -5.27 -12.84
CA GLY A 159 -2.96 -3.96 -13.41
C GLY A 159 -1.73 -3.06 -13.53
N LEU A 160 -0.85 -3.06 -12.52
CA LEU A 160 0.40 -2.31 -12.53
C LEU A 160 1.38 -2.83 -13.61
N LEU A 161 1.45 -4.14 -13.83
CA LEU A 161 2.26 -4.73 -14.90
C LEU A 161 1.74 -4.36 -16.29
N VAL A 162 0.42 -4.34 -16.48
CA VAL A 162 -0.21 -3.87 -17.72
C VAL A 162 0.08 -2.38 -17.92
N LEU A 163 -0.06 -1.57 -16.88
CA LEU A 163 0.26 -0.15 -16.91
C LEU A 163 1.73 0.10 -17.28
N GLU A 164 2.67 -0.63 -16.67
CA GLU A 164 4.10 -0.55 -17.01
C GLU A 164 4.33 -0.81 -18.50
N ARG A 165 3.65 -1.81 -19.08
CA ARG A 165 3.73 -2.13 -20.52
C ARG A 165 3.10 -1.07 -21.41
N MET A 166 2.04 -0.39 -20.95
CA MET A 166 1.40 0.68 -21.72
C MET A 166 2.18 2.00 -21.66
N VAL A 167 2.91 2.25 -20.57
CA VAL A 167 3.66 3.51 -20.37
C VAL A 167 5.07 3.42 -20.95
N ARG A 168 5.76 2.27 -20.89
CA ARG A 168 7.10 2.08 -21.49
C ARG A 168 7.21 2.51 -22.97
N PRO A 169 6.22 2.28 -23.87
CA PRO A 169 6.25 2.76 -25.24
C PRO A 169 6.34 4.29 -25.36
N SER A 170 5.76 5.03 -24.42
CA SER A 170 5.65 6.50 -24.50
C SER A 170 6.91 7.28 -24.07
N ILE A 171 7.90 6.61 -23.47
CA ILE A 171 9.17 7.24 -23.06
C ILE A 171 10.24 7.09 -24.16
N THR A 172 10.17 6.03 -24.97
CA THR A 172 11.08 5.83 -26.12
C THR A 172 10.75 6.74 -27.32
N GLU A 173 9.51 7.25 -27.40
CA GLU A 173 9.02 8.10 -28.50
C GLU A 173 9.06 9.61 -28.22
N GLN A 174 9.58 10.07 -27.08
CA GLN A 174 9.98 11.48 -26.96
C GLN A 174 11.44 11.59 -27.43
N PRO A 175 11.70 12.09 -28.65
CA PRO A 175 13.05 12.45 -29.01
C PRO A 175 13.50 13.51 -28.01
N ALA A 176 14.79 13.49 -27.68
CA ALA A 176 15.46 14.62 -27.06
C ALA A 176 15.06 15.89 -27.83
N ILE A 177 14.11 16.66 -27.29
CA ILE A 177 13.91 18.03 -27.76
C ILE A 177 15.14 18.77 -27.23
N GLU A 178 16.00 19.07 -28.20
CA GLU A 178 17.24 19.82 -28.10
C GLU A 178 17.19 21.02 -27.14
N LYS A 179 18.24 21.07 -26.30
CA LYS A 179 18.95 22.23 -25.74
C LYS A 179 18.19 23.19 -24.83
#